data_AF-N0AX47-F1
#
_entry.id   AF-N0AX47-F1
#
_cell.length_a   1.000
_cell.length_b   1.000
_cell.length_c   1.000
_cell.angle_alpha   90.00
_cell.angle_beta   90.00
_cell.angle_gamma   90.00
#
_symmetry.space_group_name_H-M   'P 1'
#
loop_
_entity.id
_entity.type
_entity.pdbx_description
1 polymer ?
#
loop_
_entity_poly.entity_id
_entity_poly.type
_entity_poly.pdbx_seq_one_letter_code
_entity_poly.pdbx_strand_id
1 'polypeptide(L)'
;MILRKGASTDSTVLAKLTNGAEVKVYTESNGWAKVQANGHDGYVSSQYLSTIKTGSNITEQQTTIMKYVNVNLGTSLNMRKSASQDSSIILKLARGVEVTVYSEANGWARIAAYGQIGYVSSEYLAQTKLTAGSDTIADTNTNNNTDTNNQVTVDKYVNVIYGSSLNLRSAPSSSASVITKLARGTIVNFYSEANGWAKVTANGQTGYVSSQYLSTLEPFNPSQTPGSIEVINENYHISLAEMTNIQMKVSPQTDKKYNTYIRADAITLNSSTCGIVNGAGWNIRGGAGTDFWTVGKVDNQETLQILGKVKGTDGYDWYQVTYNKTWVNASPEDVAYYLNPDNFENNTVDSLQFLKLSESANIDATEVNERILLGKGILQGLASTFIIAGNTYGINELYLISHALLETGNGTSQLATGVQINGKTVYNMYGIGAYDDSAVSSGAQFAYNAGWFTPEAAIIGGAQFIANGYINVGQDTLYKMRWNPSSAVTNGYASHQYASDIGWANKQVNQIYNLYSLINSYKIIQEIPQYN
;
A
#
# COMPACT_ATOMS: atom_id res chain seq x y z
N MET A 1 -15.03 -36.45 18.15
CA MET A 1 -14.73 -36.87 16.76
C MET A 1 -15.39 -38.23 16.47
N ILE A 2 -15.77 -38.55 15.23
CA ILE A 2 -16.40 -39.83 14.87
C ILE A 2 -15.44 -40.64 13.99
N LEU A 3 -15.15 -41.88 14.37
CA LEU A 3 -14.40 -42.86 13.59
C LEU A 3 -15.35 -43.62 12.67
N ARG A 4 -15.06 -43.63 11.37
CA ARG A 4 -15.91 -44.21 10.34
C ARG A 4 -15.18 -45.27 9.53
N LYS A 5 -15.92 -46.15 8.87
CA LYS A 5 -15.35 -47.22 8.03
C LYS A 5 -14.71 -46.70 6.73
N GLY A 6 -15.16 -45.55 6.24
CA GLY A 6 -14.66 -44.88 5.03
C GLY A 6 -14.62 -43.36 5.19
N ALA A 7 -13.88 -42.70 4.29
CA ALA A 7 -13.62 -41.26 4.26
C ALA A 7 -14.85 -40.43 3.79
N SER A 8 -15.98 -40.57 4.47
CA SER A 8 -17.21 -39.82 4.19
C SER A 8 -18.10 -39.71 5.44
N THR A 9 -18.86 -38.61 5.56
CA THR A 9 -19.84 -38.40 6.64
C THR A 9 -21.00 -39.38 6.63
N ASP A 10 -21.23 -40.04 5.49
CA ASP A 10 -22.30 -41.03 5.33
C ASP A 10 -21.81 -42.47 5.58
N SER A 11 -20.51 -42.63 5.81
CA SER A 11 -19.92 -43.94 6.08
C SER A 11 -20.26 -44.46 7.48
N THR A 12 -20.38 -45.78 7.60
CA THR A 12 -20.69 -46.50 8.84
C THR A 12 -19.82 -46.01 10.00
N VAL A 13 -20.47 -45.62 11.10
CA VAL A 13 -19.78 -45.22 12.33
C VAL A 13 -19.23 -46.46 13.02
N LEU A 14 -17.92 -46.48 13.24
CA LEU A 14 -17.21 -47.53 13.97
C LEU A 14 -17.09 -47.19 15.45
N ALA A 15 -16.82 -45.92 15.79
CA ALA A 15 -16.72 -45.46 17.18
C ALA A 15 -16.88 -43.93 17.31
N LYS A 16 -17.12 -43.46 18.53
CA LYS A 16 -17.05 -42.04 18.90
C LYS A 16 -15.83 -41.82 19.79
N LEU A 17 -14.99 -40.86 19.41
CA LEU A 17 -13.75 -40.50 20.11
C LEU A 17 -13.97 -39.20 20.91
N THR A 18 -13.54 -39.23 22.17
CA THR A 18 -13.56 -38.08 23.08
C THR A 18 -12.47 -37.06 22.73
N ASN A 19 -12.64 -35.81 23.18
CA ASN A 19 -11.61 -34.79 23.00
C ASN A 19 -10.32 -35.21 23.74
N GLY A 20 -9.18 -35.09 23.08
CA GLY A 20 -7.88 -35.54 23.60
C GLY A 20 -7.57 -37.04 23.45
N ALA A 21 -8.45 -37.82 22.79
CA ALA A 21 -8.17 -39.22 22.46
C ALA A 21 -7.03 -39.32 21.42
N GLU A 22 -6.04 -40.17 21.71
CA GLU A 22 -4.89 -40.38 20.83
C GLU A 22 -5.26 -41.32 19.67
N VAL A 23 -4.82 -40.97 18.46
CA VAL A 23 -5.02 -41.77 17.26
C VAL A 23 -3.71 -41.86 16.49
N LYS A 24 -3.40 -43.03 15.92
CA LYS A 24 -2.25 -43.20 15.04
C LYS A 24 -2.66 -42.93 13.60
N VAL A 25 -2.14 -41.88 12.98
CA VAL A 25 -2.46 -41.50 11.59
C VAL A 25 -1.55 -42.22 10.61
N TYR A 26 -2.12 -42.87 9.60
CA TYR A 26 -1.37 -43.54 8.54
C TYR A 26 -1.27 -42.70 7.28
N THR A 27 -2.39 -42.14 6.85
CA THR A 27 -2.48 -41.33 5.62
C THR A 27 -3.57 -40.28 5.79
N GLU A 28 -3.42 -39.16 5.08
CA GLU A 28 -4.40 -38.07 5.10
C GLU A 28 -4.65 -37.59 3.67
N SER A 29 -5.91 -37.50 3.27
CA SER A 29 -6.32 -37.08 1.93
C SER A 29 -7.77 -36.60 1.94
N ASN A 30 -8.08 -35.56 1.16
CA ASN A 30 -9.44 -35.05 0.94
C ASN A 30 -10.21 -34.72 2.25
N GLY A 31 -9.53 -34.17 3.26
CA GLY A 31 -10.16 -33.79 4.54
C GLY A 31 -10.44 -34.95 5.51
N TRP A 32 -9.93 -36.15 5.20
CA TRP A 32 -10.03 -37.34 6.03
C TRP A 32 -8.66 -37.95 6.30
N ALA A 33 -8.47 -38.41 7.52
CA ALA A 33 -7.29 -39.14 7.95
C ALA A 33 -7.65 -40.61 8.18
N LYS A 34 -6.89 -41.53 7.59
CA LYS A 34 -6.91 -42.95 7.94
C LYS A 34 -6.14 -43.15 9.23
N VAL A 35 -6.81 -43.65 10.26
CA VAL A 35 -6.26 -43.75 11.61
C VAL A 35 -6.52 -45.12 12.22
N GLN A 36 -5.68 -45.51 13.18
CA GLN A 36 -5.98 -46.56 14.15
C GLN A 36 -6.33 -45.92 15.48
N ALA A 37 -7.52 -46.24 16.00
CA ALA A 37 -8.02 -45.76 17.28
C ALA A 37 -8.81 -46.86 17.99
N ASN A 38 -8.55 -47.09 19.28
CA ASN A 38 -9.18 -48.15 20.08
C ASN A 38 -9.14 -49.55 19.42
N GLY A 39 -8.03 -49.90 18.77
CA GLY A 39 -7.84 -51.20 18.10
C GLY A 39 -8.59 -51.37 16.77
N HIS A 40 -9.20 -50.31 16.24
CA HIS A 40 -9.91 -50.32 14.96
C HIS A 40 -9.23 -49.41 13.94
N ASP A 41 -9.10 -49.88 12.70
CA ASP A 41 -8.69 -49.06 11.56
C ASP A 41 -9.91 -48.39 10.93
N GLY A 42 -9.86 -47.07 10.74
CA GLY A 42 -10.95 -46.30 10.16
C GLY A 42 -10.52 -44.91 9.71
N TYR A 43 -11.51 -44.06 9.44
CA TYR A 43 -11.32 -42.70 8.96
C TYR A 43 -11.98 -41.70 9.89
N VAL A 44 -11.28 -40.60 10.16
CA VAL A 44 -11.78 -39.46 10.93
C VAL A 44 -11.60 -38.18 10.12
N SER A 45 -12.43 -37.18 10.37
CA SER A 45 -12.26 -35.89 9.70
C SER A 45 -11.02 -35.18 10.26
N SER A 46 -10.12 -34.79 9.36
CA SER A 46 -8.84 -34.18 9.70
C SER A 46 -8.95 -32.89 10.50
N GLN A 47 -10.06 -32.16 10.32
CA GLN A 47 -10.33 -30.90 11.03
C GLN A 47 -10.37 -31.04 12.56
N TYR A 48 -10.53 -32.26 13.06
CA TYR A 48 -10.57 -32.55 14.50
C TYR A 48 -9.28 -33.19 15.03
N LEU A 49 -8.27 -33.36 14.19
CA LEU A 49 -6.96 -33.85 14.59
C LEU A 49 -6.05 -32.69 14.98
N SER A 50 -5.34 -32.87 16.09
CA SER A 50 -4.32 -31.96 16.58
C SER A 50 -3.06 -32.78 16.88
N THR A 51 -1.90 -32.28 16.48
CA THR A 51 -0.59 -32.86 16.85
C THR A 51 -0.17 -32.49 18.27
N ILE A 52 -0.99 -31.70 18.99
CA ILE A 52 -0.75 -31.26 20.36
C ILE A 52 -1.93 -31.69 21.23
N LYS A 53 -1.66 -32.48 22.27
CA LYS A 53 -2.65 -32.87 23.28
C LYS A 53 -2.98 -31.64 24.13
N THR A 54 -4.26 -31.27 24.19
CA THR A 54 -4.71 -30.13 25.00
C THR A 54 -4.52 -30.47 26.48
N GLY A 55 -3.57 -29.82 27.15
CA GLY A 55 -3.38 -29.91 28.60
C GLY A 55 -2.07 -30.52 29.11
N SER A 56 -0.99 -30.61 28.33
CA SER A 56 0.31 -31.02 28.88
C SER A 56 1.46 -30.21 28.27
N ASN A 57 2.07 -29.37 29.10
CA ASN A 57 3.39 -28.76 28.86
C ASN A 57 4.45 -29.85 29.04
N ILE A 58 5.07 -30.37 27.97
CA ILE A 58 6.54 -30.54 27.88
C ILE A 58 6.96 -30.74 26.40
N THR A 59 7.87 -29.86 25.97
CA THR A 59 8.98 -29.95 25.03
C THR A 59 9.13 -31.23 24.17
N GLU A 60 8.88 -31.10 22.87
CA GLU A 60 9.59 -31.87 21.84
C GLU A 60 10.21 -30.87 20.85
N GLN A 61 11.53 -30.85 20.77
CA GLN A 61 12.31 -29.93 19.93
C GLN A 61 12.09 -30.31 18.45
N GLN A 62 11.04 -29.76 17.84
CA GLN A 62 10.88 -29.78 16.40
C GLN A 62 11.85 -28.75 15.82
N THR A 63 12.93 -29.22 15.19
CA THR A 63 13.92 -28.34 14.54
C THR A 63 13.25 -27.60 13.38
N THR A 64 12.87 -26.34 13.61
CA THR A 64 12.36 -25.46 12.56
C THR A 64 13.53 -24.91 11.75
N ILE A 65 13.39 -24.89 10.44
CA ILE A 65 14.41 -24.35 9.52
C ILE A 65 13.86 -23.08 8.89
N MET A 66 14.64 -22.01 8.91
CA MET A 66 14.31 -20.77 8.21
C MET A 66 14.63 -20.92 6.73
N LYS A 67 13.68 -20.58 5.86
CA LYS A 67 13.87 -20.52 4.41
C LYS A 67 13.28 -19.22 3.84
N TYR A 68 13.59 -18.93 2.59
CA TYR A 68 13.09 -17.79 1.84
C TYR A 68 12.33 -18.26 0.61
N VAL A 69 11.25 -17.57 0.27
CA VAL A 69 10.49 -17.82 -0.95
C VAL A 69 11.33 -17.49 -2.18
N ASN A 70 11.56 -18.47 -3.04
CA ASN A 70 12.35 -18.39 -4.25
C ASN A 70 11.45 -18.58 -5.47
N VAL A 71 10.83 -17.49 -5.91
CA VAL A 71 10.02 -17.43 -7.14
C VAL A 71 10.57 -16.33 -8.05
N ASN A 72 10.18 -16.30 -9.32
CA ASN A 72 10.60 -15.26 -10.25
C ASN A 72 10.20 -13.87 -9.73
N LEU A 73 11.02 -12.86 -10.01
CA LEU A 73 10.73 -11.49 -9.62
C LEU A 73 9.37 -11.06 -10.19
N GLY A 74 8.49 -10.50 -9.35
CA GLY A 74 7.12 -10.12 -9.73
C GLY A 74 6.08 -11.25 -9.62
N THR A 75 6.47 -12.47 -9.25
CA THR A 75 5.53 -13.58 -8.99
C THR A 75 5.36 -13.83 -7.48
N SER A 76 4.41 -14.70 -7.11
CA SER A 76 4.16 -15.07 -5.72
C SER A 76 3.95 -16.58 -5.57
N LEU A 77 4.35 -17.12 -4.43
CA LEU A 77 4.15 -18.50 -4.00
C LEU A 77 2.81 -18.62 -3.27
N ASN A 78 1.92 -19.46 -3.78
CA ASN A 78 0.65 -19.72 -3.13
C ASN A 78 0.85 -20.60 -1.88
N MET A 79 0.51 -20.06 -0.71
CA MET A 79 0.37 -20.78 0.55
C MET A 79 -1.09 -21.23 0.71
N ARG A 80 -1.27 -22.52 0.95
CA ARG A 80 -2.56 -23.21 0.90
C ARG A 80 -2.91 -23.82 2.24
N LYS A 81 -4.21 -24.09 2.43
CA LYS A 81 -4.74 -24.69 3.65
C LYS A 81 -4.27 -26.14 3.87
N SER A 82 -3.97 -26.88 2.79
CA SER A 82 -3.46 -28.26 2.82
C SER A 82 -2.42 -28.50 1.70
N ALA A 83 -1.64 -29.58 1.82
CA ALA A 83 -0.58 -29.98 0.89
C ALA A 83 -1.14 -30.54 -0.44
N SER A 84 -1.87 -29.71 -1.19
CA SER A 84 -2.48 -30.06 -2.47
C SER A 84 -2.62 -28.83 -3.36
N GLN A 85 -2.44 -29.01 -4.69
CA GLN A 85 -2.63 -27.94 -5.68
C GLN A 85 -4.09 -27.47 -5.77
N ASP A 86 -5.04 -28.32 -5.37
CA ASP A 86 -6.47 -28.01 -5.40
C ASP A 86 -6.95 -27.36 -4.09
N SER A 87 -6.07 -27.25 -3.09
CA SER A 87 -6.41 -26.65 -1.81
C SER A 87 -6.58 -25.13 -1.94
N SER A 88 -7.56 -24.59 -1.20
CA SER A 88 -7.78 -23.14 -1.09
C SER A 88 -6.48 -22.41 -0.72
N ILE A 89 -6.16 -21.38 -1.49
CA ILE A 89 -5.06 -20.45 -1.21
C ILE A 89 -5.50 -19.59 -0.02
N ILE A 90 -4.65 -19.55 1.01
CA ILE A 90 -4.88 -18.74 2.21
C ILE A 90 -3.96 -17.50 2.22
N LEU A 91 -2.83 -17.55 1.51
CA LEU A 91 -1.91 -16.43 1.40
C LEU A 91 -1.05 -16.53 0.12
N LYS A 92 -0.62 -15.40 -0.45
CA LYS A 92 0.37 -15.35 -1.54
C LYS A 92 1.66 -14.72 -1.00
N LEU A 93 2.77 -15.44 -1.11
CA LEU A 93 4.05 -15.04 -0.55
C LEU A 93 4.97 -14.51 -1.66
N ALA A 94 5.44 -13.28 -1.53
CA ALA A 94 6.36 -12.70 -2.50
C ALA A 94 7.74 -13.36 -2.47
N ARG A 95 8.53 -13.17 -3.55
CA ARG A 95 9.96 -13.56 -3.58
C ARG A 95 10.71 -12.93 -2.40
N GLY A 96 11.55 -13.71 -1.76
CA GLY A 96 12.41 -13.29 -0.66
C GLY A 96 11.71 -13.27 0.70
N VAL A 97 10.40 -13.56 0.77
CA VAL A 97 9.66 -13.68 2.03
C VAL A 97 10.29 -14.77 2.89
N GLU A 98 10.62 -14.39 4.12
CA GLU A 98 11.13 -15.30 5.13
C GLU A 98 9.99 -16.17 5.69
N VAL A 99 10.22 -17.48 5.78
CA VAL A 99 9.24 -18.45 6.28
C VAL A 99 9.89 -19.41 7.26
N THR A 100 9.15 -19.77 8.32
CA THR A 100 9.56 -20.83 9.25
C THR A 100 9.03 -22.16 8.74
N VAL A 101 9.91 -23.09 8.39
CA VAL A 101 9.54 -24.43 7.90
C VAL A 101 9.49 -25.41 9.07
N TYR A 102 8.33 -26.04 9.27
CA TYR A 102 8.10 -27.06 10.29
C TYR A 102 8.33 -28.48 9.79
N SER A 103 8.06 -28.74 8.51
CA SER A 103 8.22 -30.06 7.88
C SER A 103 8.20 -29.96 6.36
N GLU A 104 8.90 -30.86 5.67
CA GLU A 104 8.85 -31.01 4.21
C GLU A 104 8.64 -32.47 3.84
N ALA A 105 7.62 -32.74 3.01
CA ALA A 105 7.32 -34.07 2.52
C ALA A 105 6.55 -33.99 1.20
N ASN A 106 6.84 -34.90 0.27
CA ASN A 106 6.12 -35.04 -1.01
C ASN A 106 6.02 -33.74 -1.82
N GLY A 107 7.08 -32.94 -1.84
CA GLY A 107 7.13 -31.66 -2.56
C GLY A 107 6.40 -30.50 -1.86
N TRP A 108 5.87 -30.69 -0.65
CA TRP A 108 5.22 -29.64 0.13
C TRP A 108 5.96 -29.34 1.43
N ALA A 109 6.10 -28.06 1.73
CA ALA A 109 6.57 -27.55 3.00
C ALA A 109 5.40 -27.04 3.83
N ARG A 110 5.27 -27.50 5.07
CA ARG A 110 4.40 -26.88 6.08
C ARG A 110 5.17 -25.74 6.73
N ILE A 111 4.64 -24.54 6.59
CA ILE A 111 5.33 -23.32 6.99
C ILE A 111 4.47 -22.44 7.91
N ALA A 112 5.12 -21.56 8.66
CA ALA A 112 4.52 -20.34 9.18
C ALA A 112 5.04 -19.13 8.41
N ALA A 113 4.11 -18.26 8.01
CA ALA A 113 4.39 -16.95 7.46
C ALA A 113 3.29 -15.99 7.93
N TYR A 114 3.67 -14.80 8.38
CA TYR A 114 2.74 -13.75 8.82
C TYR A 114 1.70 -14.22 9.87
N GLY A 115 2.14 -15.05 10.84
CA GLY A 115 1.29 -15.57 11.91
C GLY A 115 0.29 -16.65 11.50
N GLN A 116 0.27 -17.05 10.22
CA GLN A 116 -0.57 -18.15 9.73
C GLN A 116 0.26 -19.41 9.45
N ILE A 117 -0.36 -20.59 9.57
CA ILE A 117 0.24 -21.89 9.23
C ILE A 117 -0.45 -22.46 8.00
N GLY A 118 0.33 -22.98 7.05
CA GLY A 118 -0.17 -23.50 5.79
C GLY A 118 0.90 -24.28 5.04
N TYR A 119 0.61 -24.62 3.79
CA TYR A 119 1.44 -25.47 2.95
C TYR A 119 1.82 -24.76 1.65
N VAL A 120 3.10 -24.82 1.28
CA VAL A 120 3.65 -24.28 0.02
C VAL A 120 4.43 -25.35 -0.71
N SER A 121 4.65 -25.22 -2.02
CA SER A 121 5.55 -26.13 -2.73
C SER A 121 7.00 -25.89 -2.26
N SER A 122 7.66 -26.96 -1.82
CA SER A 122 9.04 -26.94 -1.30
C SER A 122 10.06 -26.47 -2.35
N GLU A 123 9.77 -26.65 -3.65
CA GLU A 123 10.67 -26.27 -4.75
C GLU A 123 10.94 -24.77 -4.81
N TYR A 124 10.02 -23.96 -4.29
CA TYR A 124 10.10 -22.51 -4.24
C TYR A 124 10.62 -22.00 -2.89
N LEU A 125 11.35 -22.82 -2.13
CA LEU A 125 11.99 -22.41 -0.87
C LEU A 125 13.52 -22.59 -0.94
N ALA A 126 14.26 -21.53 -0.64
CA ALA A 126 15.73 -21.52 -0.60
C ALA A 126 16.26 -21.25 0.82
N GLN A 127 17.44 -21.79 1.16
CA GLN A 127 18.10 -21.52 2.45
C GLN A 127 18.75 -20.14 2.54
N THR A 128 19.03 -19.52 1.39
CA THR A 128 19.65 -18.20 1.29
C THR A 128 18.71 -17.20 0.64
N LYS A 129 18.69 -15.97 1.17
CA LYS A 129 17.91 -14.87 0.60
C LYS A 129 18.59 -14.37 -0.67
N LEU A 130 17.90 -14.40 -1.80
CA LEU A 130 18.45 -13.87 -3.05
C LEU A 130 18.60 -12.34 -2.96
N THR A 131 19.82 -11.86 -3.11
CA THR A 131 20.13 -10.42 -3.26
C THR A 131 19.85 -9.96 -4.69
N ALA A 132 19.25 -8.79 -4.82
CA ALA A 132 18.99 -8.16 -6.12
C ALA A 132 20.32 -7.92 -6.86
N GLY A 133 20.60 -8.73 -7.90
CA GLY A 133 21.74 -8.49 -8.79
C GLY A 133 22.56 -9.71 -9.25
N SER A 134 22.15 -10.96 -9.01
CA SER A 134 22.95 -12.11 -9.48
C SER A 134 22.09 -13.28 -9.97
N ASP A 135 21.72 -13.25 -11.24
CA ASP A 135 21.35 -14.45 -12.00
C ASP A 135 22.46 -14.71 -13.04
N THR A 136 23.44 -15.52 -12.65
CA THR A 136 24.29 -16.26 -13.59
C THR A 136 23.80 -17.70 -13.59
N ILE A 137 23.10 -18.11 -14.65
CA ILE A 137 22.79 -19.53 -14.89
C ILE A 137 24.04 -20.18 -15.48
N ALA A 138 24.62 -21.10 -14.72
CA ALA A 138 25.61 -22.04 -15.19
C ALA A 138 24.95 -23.05 -16.14
N ASP A 139 25.57 -23.16 -17.31
CA ASP A 139 25.34 -24.13 -18.37
C ASP A 139 25.71 -25.55 -17.88
N THR A 140 24.79 -26.49 -18.03
CA THR A 140 25.14 -27.91 -18.15
C THR A 140 24.75 -28.40 -19.53
N ASN A 141 25.76 -28.46 -20.38
CA ASN A 141 25.82 -29.18 -21.64
C ASN A 141 25.21 -30.58 -21.58
N THR A 142 24.43 -30.92 -22.61
CA THR A 142 24.57 -32.20 -23.30
C THR A 142 24.41 -32.00 -24.80
N ASN A 143 25.51 -32.18 -25.52
CA ASN A 143 25.53 -32.42 -26.96
C ASN A 143 24.84 -33.76 -27.26
N ASN A 144 24.01 -33.78 -28.30
CA ASN A 144 24.05 -34.86 -29.29
C ASN A 144 23.48 -34.34 -30.61
N ASN A 145 24.33 -34.40 -31.63
CA ASN A 145 24.03 -34.13 -33.02
C ASN A 145 23.53 -35.43 -33.68
N THR A 146 22.30 -35.42 -34.18
CA THR A 146 21.91 -36.21 -35.37
C THR A 146 20.86 -35.44 -36.13
N ASP A 147 21.24 -35.04 -37.35
CA ASP A 147 20.39 -34.53 -38.41
C ASP A 147 19.18 -35.46 -38.64
N THR A 148 17.98 -34.88 -38.60
CA THR A 148 16.83 -35.29 -39.43
C THR A 148 15.79 -34.17 -39.42
N ASN A 149 15.50 -33.65 -40.62
CA ASN A 149 14.48 -32.66 -40.90
C ASN A 149 13.12 -33.05 -40.32
N ASN A 150 12.79 -32.45 -39.17
CA ASN A 150 11.43 -32.13 -38.75
C ASN A 150 11.56 -31.03 -37.68
N GLN A 151 11.52 -29.76 -38.09
CA GLN A 151 11.54 -28.65 -37.14
C GLN A 151 10.26 -28.68 -36.30
N VAL A 152 10.39 -29.21 -35.09
CA VAL A 152 9.41 -29.01 -34.01
C VAL A 152 9.41 -27.53 -33.70
N THR A 153 8.37 -26.84 -34.14
CA THR A 153 8.13 -25.45 -33.77
C THR A 153 7.53 -25.43 -32.37
N VAL A 154 8.05 -24.54 -31.53
CA VAL A 154 7.47 -24.29 -30.19
C VAL A 154 6.73 -22.97 -30.27
N ASP A 155 5.48 -22.93 -29.83
CA ASP A 155 4.76 -21.67 -29.74
C ASP A 155 5.27 -20.87 -28.54
N LYS A 156 5.60 -19.60 -28.78
CA LYS A 156 5.95 -18.61 -27.74
C LYS A 156 5.06 -17.38 -27.89
N TYR A 157 5.01 -16.57 -26.85
CA TYR A 157 4.26 -15.32 -26.79
C TYR A 157 5.20 -14.14 -26.75
N VAL A 158 4.83 -13.05 -27.43
CA VAL A 158 5.51 -11.76 -27.31
C VAL A 158 5.24 -11.18 -25.91
N ASN A 159 6.27 -11.10 -25.08
CA ASN A 159 6.27 -10.55 -23.74
C ASN A 159 7.01 -9.20 -23.71
N VAL A 160 6.42 -8.19 -24.32
CA VAL A 160 6.82 -6.77 -24.20
C VAL A 160 5.87 -6.04 -23.27
N ILE A 161 6.25 -4.87 -22.75
CA ILE A 161 5.36 -4.02 -21.92
C ILE A 161 3.99 -3.86 -22.59
N TYR A 162 2.89 -3.94 -21.82
CA TYR A 162 1.53 -3.76 -22.32
C TYR A 162 1.38 -2.42 -23.08
N GLY A 163 0.75 -2.44 -24.26
CA GLY A 163 0.67 -1.28 -25.16
C GLY A 163 1.91 -1.03 -26.03
N SER A 164 3.02 -1.73 -25.78
CA SER A 164 4.20 -1.73 -26.65
C SER A 164 4.10 -2.81 -27.74
N SER A 165 5.05 -2.77 -28.67
CA SER A 165 5.18 -3.75 -29.74
C SER A 165 6.62 -4.19 -29.93
N LEU A 166 6.83 -5.46 -30.24
CA LEU A 166 8.12 -6.04 -30.61
C LEU A 166 8.34 -5.90 -32.12
N ASN A 167 9.49 -5.34 -32.53
CA ASN A 167 9.83 -5.26 -33.95
C ASN A 167 10.26 -6.64 -34.48
N LEU A 168 9.55 -7.16 -35.48
CA LEU A 168 10.00 -8.27 -36.32
C LEU A 168 10.91 -7.71 -37.42
N ARG A 169 12.15 -8.18 -37.51
CA ARG A 169 13.17 -7.64 -38.43
C ARG A 169 13.62 -8.63 -39.49
N SER A 170 14.19 -8.12 -40.58
CA SER A 170 14.69 -8.92 -41.70
C SER A 170 15.96 -9.73 -41.41
N ALA A 171 16.75 -9.30 -40.43
CA ALA A 171 17.99 -9.97 -39.99
C ALA A 171 18.14 -9.87 -38.45
N PRO A 172 18.94 -10.73 -37.80
CA PRO A 172 19.16 -10.73 -36.35
C PRO A 172 20.06 -9.56 -35.91
N SER A 173 19.60 -8.33 -36.11
CA SER A 173 20.31 -7.10 -35.80
C SER A 173 19.33 -5.96 -35.49
N SER A 174 19.68 -5.10 -34.53
CA SER A 174 18.89 -3.91 -34.18
C SER A 174 18.88 -2.85 -35.29
N SER A 175 19.82 -2.90 -36.22
CA SER A 175 19.89 -2.02 -37.40
C SER A 175 19.19 -2.58 -38.63
N ALA A 176 18.72 -3.83 -38.61
CA ALA A 176 18.02 -4.44 -39.74
C ALA A 176 16.63 -3.81 -39.95
N SER A 177 16.14 -3.83 -41.20
CA SER A 177 14.82 -3.28 -41.53
C SER A 177 13.71 -3.98 -40.73
N VAL A 178 12.76 -3.18 -40.23
CA VAL A 178 11.57 -3.69 -39.53
C VAL A 178 10.57 -4.15 -40.58
N ILE A 179 10.22 -5.44 -40.54
CA ILE A 179 9.17 -6.06 -41.36
C ILE A 179 7.80 -5.62 -40.83
N THR A 180 7.56 -5.82 -39.53
CA THR A 180 6.32 -5.45 -38.85
C THR A 180 6.53 -5.31 -37.34
N LYS A 181 5.48 -4.92 -36.62
CA LYS A 181 5.40 -4.80 -35.18
C LYS A 181 4.42 -5.83 -34.62
N LEU A 182 4.85 -6.60 -33.63
CA LEU A 182 4.07 -7.64 -32.96
C LEU A 182 3.58 -7.10 -31.61
N ALA A 183 2.28 -7.12 -31.37
CA ALA A 183 1.71 -6.71 -30.09
C ALA A 183 2.08 -7.69 -28.97
N ARG A 184 2.03 -7.25 -27.70
CA ARG A 184 2.10 -8.16 -26.53
C ARG A 184 1.05 -9.28 -26.67
N GLY A 185 1.42 -10.49 -26.27
CA GLY A 185 0.57 -11.68 -26.36
C GLY A 185 0.47 -12.27 -27.77
N THR A 186 1.05 -11.64 -28.80
CA THR A 186 1.12 -12.25 -30.14
C THR A 186 1.82 -13.60 -30.05
N ILE A 187 1.16 -14.65 -30.52
CA ILE A 187 1.75 -15.98 -30.64
C ILE A 187 2.72 -15.97 -31.81
N VAL A 188 3.91 -16.54 -31.60
CA VAL A 188 4.94 -16.69 -32.63
C VAL A 188 5.40 -18.14 -32.68
N ASN A 189 5.57 -18.68 -33.89
CA ASN A 189 6.20 -19.98 -34.06
C ASN A 189 7.72 -19.79 -33.96
N PHE A 190 8.32 -20.35 -32.91
CA PHE A 190 9.76 -20.27 -32.65
C PHE A 190 10.51 -21.39 -33.39
N TYR A 191 11.59 -21.04 -34.09
CA TYR A 191 12.42 -21.98 -34.85
C TYR A 191 13.81 -22.18 -34.27
N SER A 192 14.47 -21.08 -33.92
CA SER A 192 15.85 -21.10 -33.42
C SER A 192 16.19 -19.80 -32.72
N GLU A 193 17.25 -19.82 -31.91
CA GLU A 193 17.80 -18.65 -31.25
C GLU A 193 19.33 -18.68 -31.37
N ALA A 194 19.92 -17.52 -31.68
CA ALA A 194 21.35 -17.31 -31.64
C ALA A 194 21.65 -15.85 -31.30
N ASN A 195 22.63 -15.61 -30.43
CA ASN A 195 23.11 -14.27 -30.08
C ASN A 195 21.99 -13.30 -29.64
N GLY A 196 21.01 -13.78 -28.87
CA GLY A 196 19.89 -12.95 -28.37
C GLY A 196 18.80 -12.62 -29.40
N TRP A 197 18.83 -13.26 -30.57
CA TRP A 197 17.81 -13.14 -31.62
C TRP A 197 17.14 -14.48 -31.88
N ALA A 198 15.81 -14.47 -31.82
CA ALA A 198 14.98 -15.61 -32.17
C ALA A 198 14.47 -15.47 -33.61
N LYS A 199 14.63 -16.52 -34.41
CA LYS A 199 13.97 -16.66 -35.70
C LYS A 199 12.55 -17.15 -35.47
N VAL A 200 11.57 -16.37 -35.92
CA VAL A 200 10.15 -16.64 -35.68
C VAL A 200 9.31 -16.40 -36.92
N THR A 201 8.14 -17.03 -36.97
CA THR A 201 7.07 -16.68 -37.90
C THR A 201 5.88 -16.16 -37.11
N ALA A 202 5.34 -15.02 -37.53
CA ALA A 202 4.15 -14.41 -36.95
C ALA A 202 3.33 -13.76 -38.07
N ASN A 203 2.02 -13.96 -38.07
CA ASN A 203 1.11 -13.42 -39.10
C ASN A 203 1.56 -13.70 -40.55
N GLY A 204 2.05 -14.93 -40.81
CA GLY A 204 2.53 -15.36 -42.13
C GLY A 204 3.88 -14.77 -42.57
N GLN A 205 4.55 -13.99 -41.72
CA GLN A 205 5.84 -13.36 -42.03
C GLN A 205 6.95 -13.95 -41.15
N THR A 206 8.06 -14.31 -41.79
CA THR A 206 9.23 -14.88 -41.11
C THR A 206 10.31 -13.82 -40.95
N GLY A 207 10.85 -13.69 -39.73
CA GLY A 207 11.90 -12.72 -39.41
C GLY A 207 12.58 -13.02 -38.08
N TYR A 208 13.25 -12.01 -37.54
CA TYR A 208 14.00 -12.09 -36.30
C TYR A 208 13.48 -11.09 -35.27
N VAL A 209 13.29 -11.55 -34.03
CA VAL A 209 12.93 -10.73 -32.87
C VAL A 209 13.97 -10.90 -31.78
N SER A 210 14.09 -9.95 -30.86
CA SER A 210 14.96 -10.14 -29.70
C SER A 210 14.33 -11.17 -28.75
N SER A 211 15.08 -12.23 -28.43
CA SER A 211 14.56 -13.39 -27.69
C SER A 211 14.16 -13.08 -26.25
N GLN A 212 14.73 -12.03 -25.65
CA GLN A 212 14.38 -11.54 -24.31
C GLN A 212 12.89 -11.15 -24.16
N TYR A 213 12.20 -10.90 -25.27
CA TYR A 213 10.79 -10.54 -25.31
C TYR A 213 9.88 -11.71 -25.72
N LEU A 214 10.36 -12.95 -25.62
CA LEU A 214 9.55 -14.14 -25.87
C LEU A 214 9.37 -14.95 -24.58
N SER A 215 8.15 -15.45 -24.37
CA SER A 215 7.76 -16.25 -23.21
C SER A 215 7.06 -17.53 -23.66
N THR A 216 7.24 -18.64 -22.94
CA THR A 216 6.45 -19.87 -23.14
C THR A 216 5.09 -19.79 -22.45
N LEU A 217 4.91 -18.86 -21.52
CA LEU A 217 3.65 -18.55 -20.88
C LEU A 217 2.99 -17.36 -21.56
N GLU A 218 1.69 -17.45 -21.78
CA GLU A 218 0.90 -16.32 -22.26
C GLU A 218 1.01 -15.16 -21.26
N PRO A 219 1.49 -13.99 -21.68
CA PRO A 219 1.48 -12.82 -20.81
C PRO A 219 0.03 -12.44 -20.53
N PHE A 220 -0.29 -12.22 -19.25
CA PHE A 220 -1.61 -11.77 -18.85
C PHE A 220 -2.01 -10.52 -19.64
N ASN A 221 -3.12 -10.62 -20.38
CA ASN A 221 -3.79 -9.53 -21.06
C ASN A 221 -5.03 -9.21 -20.22
N PRO A 222 -5.09 -8.09 -19.49
CA PRO A 222 -6.27 -7.73 -18.72
C PRO A 222 -7.45 -7.63 -19.69
N SER A 223 -8.41 -8.54 -19.55
CA SER A 223 -9.72 -8.39 -20.20
C SER A 223 -10.33 -7.10 -19.68
N GLN A 224 -10.77 -6.26 -20.62
CA GLN A 224 -11.31 -4.92 -20.40
C GLN A 224 -12.40 -4.92 -19.31
N THR A 225 -12.08 -4.42 -18.13
CA THR A 225 -13.04 -3.61 -17.39
C THR A 225 -12.37 -2.24 -17.24
N PRO A 226 -12.81 -1.21 -17.98
CA PRO A 226 -12.34 0.15 -17.74
C PRO A 226 -12.55 0.51 -16.27
N GLY A 227 -11.67 1.34 -15.71
CA GLY A 227 -11.84 1.87 -14.36
C GLY A 227 -13.28 2.34 -14.14
N SER A 228 -13.94 1.80 -13.11
CA SER A 228 -15.30 2.21 -12.76
C SER A 228 -15.24 3.28 -11.67
N ILE A 229 -16.03 4.34 -11.85
CA ILE A 229 -16.20 5.40 -10.87
C ILE A 229 -17.64 5.28 -10.35
N GLU A 230 -17.76 5.06 -9.06
CA GLU A 230 -19.02 5.10 -8.32
C GLU A 230 -19.03 6.33 -7.43
N VAL A 231 -20.14 7.07 -7.40
CA VAL A 231 -20.28 8.30 -6.59
C VAL A 231 -21.42 8.11 -5.60
N ILE A 232 -21.12 8.34 -4.32
CA ILE A 232 -22.03 8.33 -3.19
C ILE A 232 -22.05 9.75 -2.62
N ASN A 233 -23.22 10.23 -2.20
CA ASN A 233 -23.36 11.52 -1.54
C ASN A 233 -23.72 11.30 -0.06
N GLU A 234 -23.04 12.01 0.84
CA GLU A 234 -23.25 11.94 2.29
C GLU A 234 -23.69 13.31 2.81
N ASN A 235 -24.95 13.44 3.22
CA ASN A 235 -25.50 14.71 3.71
C ASN A 235 -25.34 14.86 5.23
N TYR A 236 -24.64 15.91 5.65
CA TYR A 236 -24.37 16.18 7.07
C TYR A 236 -25.42 17.05 7.76
N HIS A 237 -26.43 17.52 7.03
CA HIS A 237 -27.53 18.35 7.52
C HIS A 237 -27.08 19.59 8.31
N ILE A 238 -25.94 20.16 7.94
CA ILE A 238 -25.36 21.39 8.47
C ILE A 238 -25.01 22.32 7.31
N SER A 239 -25.19 23.63 7.47
CA SER A 239 -24.78 24.57 6.41
C SER A 239 -23.25 24.70 6.33
N LEU A 240 -22.74 25.05 5.14
CA LEU A 240 -21.31 25.30 4.95
C LEU A 240 -20.79 26.41 5.89
N ALA A 241 -21.61 27.43 6.16
CA ALA A 241 -21.28 28.53 7.06
C ALA A 241 -21.14 28.07 8.51
N GLU A 242 -22.07 27.24 9.01
CA GLU A 242 -21.99 26.67 10.35
C GLU A 242 -20.76 25.76 10.49
N MET A 243 -20.50 24.92 9.49
CA MET A 243 -19.31 24.06 9.49
C MET A 243 -18.02 24.90 9.48
N THR A 244 -17.95 25.95 8.67
CA THR A 244 -16.82 26.90 8.66
C THR A 244 -16.61 27.53 10.04
N ASN A 245 -17.69 27.97 10.70
CA ASN A 245 -17.62 28.55 12.04
C ASN A 245 -17.11 27.56 13.10
N ILE A 246 -17.47 26.29 12.99
CA ILE A 246 -16.93 25.23 13.85
C ILE A 246 -15.43 25.05 13.60
N GLN A 247 -15.01 25.00 12.34
CA GLN A 247 -13.60 24.83 11.96
C GLN A 247 -12.73 26.00 12.38
N MET A 248 -13.23 27.23 12.31
CA MET A 248 -12.48 28.42 12.73
C MET A 248 -12.12 28.41 14.23
N LYS A 249 -12.84 27.65 15.07
CA LYS A 249 -12.57 27.57 16.52
C LYS A 249 -11.31 26.76 16.86
N VAL A 250 -10.79 25.97 15.93
CA VAL A 250 -9.59 25.13 16.15
C VAL A 250 -8.33 25.69 15.48
N SER A 251 -8.32 26.97 15.11
CA SER A 251 -7.16 27.66 14.51
C SER A 251 -6.58 26.92 13.29
N PRO A 252 -7.38 26.69 12.23
CA PRO A 252 -6.92 26.01 11.02
C PRO A 252 -5.75 26.78 10.40
N GLN A 253 -4.75 26.08 9.87
CA GLN A 253 -3.48 26.65 9.40
C GLN A 253 -3.41 26.71 7.87
N THR A 254 -2.58 27.62 7.36
CA THR A 254 -2.20 27.69 5.94
C THR A 254 -0.80 28.29 5.77
N ASP A 255 -0.17 28.00 4.64
CA ASP A 255 1.09 28.59 4.18
C ASP A 255 0.87 29.85 3.31
N LYS A 256 -0.40 30.18 2.98
CA LYS A 256 -0.78 31.40 2.28
C LYS A 256 -0.34 32.66 3.04
N LYS A 257 -0.10 33.73 2.28
CA LYS A 257 0.26 35.06 2.83
C LYS A 257 -0.95 35.98 2.77
N TYR A 258 -1.16 36.70 3.86
CA TYR A 258 -2.24 37.66 4.00
C TYR A 258 -1.69 39.07 4.20
N ASN A 259 -2.49 40.08 3.85
CA ASN A 259 -2.30 41.40 4.42
C ASN A 259 -2.58 41.32 5.92
N THR A 260 -1.67 41.87 6.72
CA THR A 260 -1.71 41.72 8.17
C THR A 260 -1.69 43.06 8.89
N TYR A 261 -2.48 43.14 9.97
CA TYR A 261 -2.70 44.36 10.72
C TYR A 261 -2.54 44.13 12.22
N ILE A 262 -2.03 45.13 12.91
CA ILE A 262 -1.96 45.19 14.38
C ILE A 262 -2.43 46.56 14.87
N ARG A 263 -3.07 46.61 16.04
CA ARG A 263 -3.58 47.86 16.61
C ARG A 263 -2.39 48.78 16.94
N ALA A 264 -2.50 50.07 16.63
CA ALA A 264 -1.37 50.97 16.69
C ALA A 264 -0.80 51.17 18.11
N ASP A 265 -1.63 51.04 19.14
CA ASP A 265 -1.22 51.10 20.56
C ASP A 265 -0.43 49.87 21.02
N ALA A 266 -0.43 48.79 20.23
CA ALA A 266 0.44 47.64 20.44
C ALA A 266 1.90 47.93 20.08
N ILE A 267 2.19 49.03 19.37
CA ILE A 267 3.49 49.29 18.76
C ILE A 267 4.08 50.61 19.25
N THR A 268 5.33 50.58 19.71
CA THR A 268 6.17 51.77 19.82
C THR A 268 6.98 51.92 18.55
N LEU A 269 6.74 52.97 17.78
CA LEU A 269 7.51 53.23 16.56
C LEU A 269 8.96 53.58 16.91
N ASN A 270 9.91 52.94 16.23
CA ASN A 270 11.33 53.32 16.27
C ASN A 270 11.72 54.16 15.04
N SER A 271 10.95 54.07 13.94
CA SER A 271 11.05 54.86 12.72
C SER A 271 9.70 54.94 12.03
N SER A 272 9.63 55.60 10.86
CA SER A 272 8.40 55.61 10.04
C SER A 272 8.04 54.26 9.42
N THR A 273 8.99 53.32 9.36
CA THR A 273 8.84 52.02 8.69
C THR A 273 9.01 50.83 9.63
N CYS A 274 9.19 51.06 10.92
CA CYS A 274 9.50 50.01 11.87
C CYS A 274 9.00 50.36 13.28
N GLY A 275 8.62 49.33 14.04
CA GLY A 275 8.14 49.47 15.39
C GLY A 275 8.32 48.18 16.20
N ILE A 276 8.27 48.34 17.52
CA ILE A 276 8.49 47.29 18.50
C ILE A 276 7.18 47.00 19.23
N VAL A 277 6.84 45.72 19.36
CA VAL A 277 5.62 45.27 20.07
C VAL A 277 5.74 45.52 21.58
N ASN A 278 4.72 46.18 22.13
CA ASN A 278 4.61 46.58 23.53
C ASN A 278 3.80 45.56 24.34
N GLY A 279 4.47 44.69 25.09
CA GLY A 279 3.81 43.68 25.92
C GLY A 279 3.40 42.43 25.14
N ALA A 280 2.71 41.50 25.80
CA ALA A 280 2.33 40.20 25.25
C ALA A 280 0.82 40.11 24.99
N GLY A 281 0.41 39.14 24.16
CA GLY A 281 -1.00 38.84 23.89
C GLY A 281 -1.60 39.60 22.71
N TRP A 282 -0.78 40.31 21.93
CA TRP A 282 -1.24 40.99 20.73
C TRP A 282 -1.46 40.03 19.57
N ASN A 283 -2.56 40.25 18.86
CA ASN A 283 -2.94 39.49 17.68
C ASN A 283 -2.58 40.27 16.42
N ILE A 284 -1.96 39.57 15.47
CA ILE A 284 -1.93 39.97 14.07
C ILE A 284 -3.24 39.51 13.44
N ARG A 285 -3.91 40.42 12.74
CA ARG A 285 -5.24 40.19 12.15
C ARG A 285 -5.24 40.34 10.65
N GLY A 286 -6.18 39.67 9.99
CA GLY A 286 -6.35 39.71 8.53
C GLY A 286 -6.98 40.99 8.00
N GLY A 287 -7.43 41.88 8.90
CA GLY A 287 -7.97 43.20 8.58
C GLY A 287 -7.83 44.16 9.76
N ALA A 288 -8.12 45.44 9.51
CA ALA A 288 -8.03 46.50 10.50
C ALA A 288 -9.31 46.54 11.36
N GLY A 289 -9.30 45.84 12.48
CA GLY A 289 -10.42 45.75 13.40
C GLY A 289 -10.36 44.49 14.25
N THR A 290 -11.01 44.49 15.41
CA THR A 290 -11.02 43.34 16.32
C THR A 290 -11.97 42.21 15.91
N ASP A 291 -12.87 42.48 14.97
CA ASP A 291 -13.81 41.56 14.32
C ASP A 291 -13.15 40.65 13.28
N PHE A 292 -12.02 41.06 12.71
CA PHE A 292 -11.25 40.21 11.79
C PHE A 292 -10.56 39.05 12.51
N TRP A 293 -10.42 37.92 11.81
CA TRP A 293 -9.76 36.73 12.34
C TRP A 293 -8.31 37.02 12.76
N THR A 294 -7.83 36.25 13.73
CA THR A 294 -6.43 36.29 14.14
C THR A 294 -5.61 35.44 13.18
N VAL A 295 -4.69 36.06 12.44
CA VAL A 295 -3.71 35.41 11.56
C VAL A 295 -2.59 34.76 12.38
N GLY A 296 -2.22 35.38 13.50
CA GLY A 296 -1.20 34.85 14.40
C GLY A 296 -0.98 35.75 15.59
N LYS A 297 0.00 35.41 16.42
CA LYS A 297 0.41 36.20 17.58
C LYS A 297 1.82 36.74 17.39
N VAL A 298 2.12 37.81 18.11
CA VAL A 298 3.47 38.39 18.19
C VAL A 298 3.93 38.43 19.63
N ASP A 299 5.25 38.32 19.80
CA ASP A 299 5.88 38.34 21.11
C ASP A 299 6.23 39.77 21.55
N ASN A 300 6.34 39.97 22.86
CA ASN A 300 6.83 41.24 23.39
C ASN A 300 8.24 41.52 22.87
N GLN A 301 8.52 42.78 22.49
CA GLN A 301 9.76 43.21 21.86
C GLN A 301 10.02 42.66 20.44
N GLU A 302 9.08 41.93 19.83
CA GLU A 302 9.18 41.56 18.42
C GLU A 302 9.18 42.83 17.57
N THR A 303 10.09 42.89 16.58
CA THR A 303 10.21 44.01 15.66
C THR A 303 9.39 43.73 14.42
N LEU A 304 8.50 44.65 14.05
CA LEU A 304 7.66 44.55 12.86
C LEU A 304 7.94 45.71 11.90
N GLN A 305 7.97 45.40 10.60
CA GLN A 305 8.03 46.43 9.57
C GLN A 305 6.64 47.02 9.35
N ILE A 306 6.53 48.34 9.41
CA ILE A 306 5.30 49.10 9.18
C ILE A 306 5.21 49.44 7.69
N LEU A 307 4.09 49.04 7.08
CA LEU A 307 3.80 49.27 5.66
C LEU A 307 2.83 50.43 5.45
N GLY A 308 1.97 50.69 6.43
CA GLY A 308 0.97 51.75 6.35
C GLY A 308 0.14 51.87 7.62
N LYS A 309 -0.71 52.89 7.67
CA LYS A 309 -1.62 53.17 8.77
C LYS A 309 -3.04 53.35 8.24
N VAL A 310 -4.02 52.71 8.86
CA VAL A 310 -5.43 52.76 8.46
C VAL A 310 -6.34 52.88 9.69
N LYS A 311 -7.52 53.46 9.50
CA LYS A 311 -8.56 53.48 10.54
C LYS A 311 -9.33 52.16 10.50
N GLY A 312 -9.39 51.45 11.62
CA GLY A 312 -10.09 50.17 11.72
C GLY A 312 -11.60 50.31 11.87
N THR A 313 -12.33 49.21 11.65
CA THR A 313 -13.79 49.10 11.85
C THR A 313 -14.20 49.36 13.31
N ASP A 314 -13.28 49.17 14.25
CA ASP A 314 -13.44 49.43 15.68
C ASP A 314 -13.12 50.88 16.09
N GLY A 315 -12.81 51.76 15.14
CA GLY A 315 -12.50 53.16 15.39
C GLY A 315 -11.09 53.41 15.93
N TYR A 316 -10.25 52.38 16.08
CA TYR A 316 -8.83 52.55 16.42
C TYR A 316 -7.97 52.73 15.19
N ASP A 317 -6.76 53.23 15.39
CA ASP A 317 -5.75 53.24 14.34
C ASP A 317 -5.04 51.88 14.31
N TRP A 318 -4.79 51.36 13.12
CA TRP A 318 -4.12 50.09 12.89
C TRP A 318 -2.94 50.29 11.94
N TYR A 319 -1.85 49.56 12.20
CA TYR A 319 -0.73 49.47 11.29
C TYR A 319 -0.86 48.24 10.42
N GLN A 320 -0.70 48.40 9.11
CA GLN A 320 -0.39 47.27 8.24
C GLN A 320 1.08 46.91 8.44
N VAL A 321 1.36 45.63 8.67
CA VAL A 321 2.70 45.15 9.03
C VAL A 321 3.09 43.94 8.18
N THR A 322 4.39 43.66 8.06
CA THR A 322 4.85 42.36 7.55
C THR A 322 4.74 41.29 8.64
N TYR A 323 4.30 40.10 8.26
CA TYR A 323 4.22 38.94 9.16
C TYR A 323 4.70 37.67 8.43
N ASN A 324 6.01 37.48 8.41
CA ASN A 324 6.69 36.50 7.58
C ASN A 324 6.83 35.11 8.25
N LYS A 325 5.76 34.61 8.88
CA LYS A 325 5.75 33.22 9.40
C LYS A 325 5.44 32.25 8.25
N THR A 326 5.99 31.03 8.30
CA THR A 326 5.75 29.99 7.29
C THR A 326 4.29 29.54 7.31
N TRP A 327 3.77 29.24 8.51
CA TRP A 327 2.39 28.86 8.76
C TRP A 327 1.67 29.93 9.58
N VAL A 328 0.43 30.20 9.23
CA VAL A 328 -0.46 31.16 9.90
C VAL A 328 -1.88 30.60 10.00
N ASN A 329 -2.69 31.16 10.90
CA ASN A 329 -4.11 30.86 10.94
C ASN A 329 -4.78 31.31 9.62
N ALA A 330 -5.53 30.40 9.02
CA ALA A 330 -6.27 30.61 7.78
C ALA A 330 -7.44 31.59 7.96
N SER A 331 -7.80 32.28 6.87
CA SER A 331 -9.01 33.10 6.84
C SER A 331 -10.27 32.23 6.79
N PRO A 332 -11.42 32.73 7.29
CA PRO A 332 -12.71 32.05 7.15
C PRO A 332 -13.06 31.71 5.69
N GLU A 333 -12.71 32.58 4.74
CA GLU A 333 -12.97 32.39 3.31
C GLU A 333 -12.15 31.23 2.73
N ASP A 334 -10.88 31.14 3.10
CA ASP A 334 -10.02 30.04 2.69
C ASP A 334 -10.46 28.70 3.33
N VAL A 335 -10.89 28.72 4.59
CA VAL A 335 -11.46 27.54 5.24
C VAL A 335 -12.76 27.09 4.56
N ALA A 336 -13.67 28.02 4.26
CA ALA A 336 -14.90 27.73 3.53
C ALA A 336 -14.62 27.18 2.13
N TYR A 337 -13.60 27.71 1.44
CA TYR A 337 -13.18 27.23 0.12
C TYR A 337 -12.80 25.74 0.14
N TYR A 338 -11.96 25.31 1.09
CA TYR A 338 -11.54 23.91 1.19
C TYR A 338 -12.58 22.98 1.84
N LEU A 339 -13.53 23.53 2.60
CA LEU A 339 -14.69 22.78 3.06
C LEU A 339 -15.69 22.52 1.94
N ASN A 340 -15.87 23.44 0.98
CA ASN A 340 -16.93 23.31 -0.01
C ASN A 340 -16.62 22.22 -1.06
N PRO A 341 -17.36 21.10 -1.10
CA PRO A 341 -17.16 20.02 -2.07
C PRO A 341 -17.33 20.48 -3.53
N ASP A 342 -18.23 21.44 -3.78
CA ASP A 342 -18.54 21.97 -5.12
C ASP A 342 -17.29 22.54 -5.83
N ASN A 343 -16.30 22.99 -5.05
CA ASN A 343 -15.04 23.50 -5.59
C ASN A 343 -14.12 22.41 -6.16
N PHE A 344 -14.39 21.12 -5.87
CA PHE A 344 -13.48 20.02 -6.15
C PHE A 344 -14.11 18.82 -6.85
N GLU A 345 -15.42 18.56 -6.65
CA GLU A 345 -16.09 17.36 -7.14
C GLU A 345 -16.03 17.18 -8.67
N ASN A 346 -16.02 18.29 -9.41
CA ASN A 346 -16.01 18.28 -10.89
C ASN A 346 -14.58 18.24 -11.48
N ASN A 347 -13.55 18.23 -10.63
CA ASN A 347 -12.15 18.10 -11.06
C ASN A 347 -11.68 16.66 -10.88
N THR A 348 -11.14 16.05 -11.94
CA THR A 348 -10.74 14.64 -11.95
C THR A 348 -9.64 14.29 -10.95
N VAL A 349 -8.81 15.26 -10.56
CA VAL A 349 -7.73 15.09 -9.58
C VAL A 349 -8.24 15.46 -8.19
N ASP A 350 -8.80 16.67 -8.03
CA ASP A 350 -9.19 17.18 -6.71
C ASP A 350 -10.32 16.37 -6.08
N SER A 351 -11.22 15.78 -6.89
CA SER A 351 -12.29 14.90 -6.41
C SER A 351 -11.79 13.63 -5.72
N LEU A 352 -10.52 13.23 -5.92
CA LEU A 352 -9.95 12.09 -5.19
C LEU A 352 -9.76 12.34 -3.70
N GLN A 353 -9.96 13.57 -3.21
CA GLN A 353 -10.05 13.82 -1.77
C GLN A 353 -11.30 13.15 -1.16
N PHE A 354 -12.29 12.83 -2.00
CA PHE A 354 -13.50 12.08 -1.66
C PHE A 354 -13.36 10.58 -1.93
N LEU A 355 -12.19 10.10 -2.39
CA LEU A 355 -11.95 8.67 -2.60
C LEU A 355 -12.20 7.91 -1.29
N LYS A 356 -13.06 6.89 -1.35
CA LYS A 356 -13.39 6.01 -0.24
C LYS A 356 -12.23 5.08 0.04
N LEU A 357 -11.45 5.44 1.05
CA LEU A 357 -10.26 4.75 1.50
C LEU A 357 -10.56 3.45 2.23
N SER A 358 -11.80 3.22 2.65
CA SER A 358 -12.26 1.94 3.24
C SER A 358 -12.50 0.85 2.19
N GLU A 359 -12.44 1.19 0.90
CA GLU A 359 -12.76 0.30 -0.21
C GLU A 359 -11.51 -0.05 -1.03
N SER A 360 -11.40 -1.31 -1.42
CA SER A 360 -10.30 -1.79 -2.26
C SER A 360 -10.33 -1.11 -3.63
N ALA A 361 -9.14 -0.72 -4.10
CA ALA A 361 -8.94 -0.28 -5.48
C ALA A 361 -8.96 -1.45 -6.47
N ASN A 362 -8.99 -2.70 -5.99
CA ASN A 362 -8.96 -3.93 -6.78
C ASN A 362 -7.77 -3.99 -7.76
N ILE A 363 -6.59 -3.60 -7.27
CA ILE A 363 -5.36 -3.51 -8.07
C ILE A 363 -4.76 -4.89 -8.38
N ASP A 364 -4.12 -5.00 -9.55
CA ASP A 364 -3.30 -6.16 -9.91
C ASP A 364 -1.86 -6.00 -9.40
N ALA A 365 -1.37 -7.01 -8.68
CA ALA A 365 -0.03 -6.97 -8.08
C ALA A 365 1.09 -6.89 -9.13
N THR A 366 0.91 -7.52 -10.29
CA THR A 366 1.91 -7.53 -11.37
C THR A 366 1.97 -6.15 -12.01
N GLU A 367 0.82 -5.59 -12.37
CA GLU A 367 0.69 -4.26 -12.98
C GLU A 367 1.28 -3.16 -12.07
N VAL A 368 0.96 -3.21 -10.78
CA VAL A 368 1.50 -2.24 -9.79
C VAL A 368 3.01 -2.41 -9.61
N ASN A 369 3.52 -3.64 -9.54
CA ASN A 369 4.96 -3.85 -9.44
C ASN A 369 5.73 -3.37 -10.68
N GLU A 370 5.18 -3.58 -11.88
CA GLU A 370 5.82 -3.19 -13.14
C GLU A 370 5.77 -1.68 -13.38
N ARG A 371 4.67 -1.01 -12.99
CA ARG A 371 4.41 0.38 -13.40
C ARG A 371 4.53 1.41 -12.27
N ILE A 372 4.32 1.00 -11.02
CA ILE A 372 4.36 1.91 -9.87
C ILE A 372 5.60 1.66 -9.03
N LEU A 373 5.83 0.41 -8.60
CA LEU A 373 6.86 0.08 -7.61
C LEU A 373 8.23 -0.25 -8.22
N LEU A 374 8.34 -0.36 -9.54
CA LEU A 374 9.62 -0.55 -10.22
C LEU A 374 10.57 0.62 -9.91
N GLY A 375 11.77 0.32 -9.42
CA GLY A 375 12.77 1.32 -9.05
C GLY A 375 12.46 2.10 -7.76
N LYS A 376 11.43 1.73 -6.99
CA LYS A 376 11.03 2.40 -5.74
C LYS A 376 11.75 1.85 -4.50
N GLY A 377 13.06 1.66 -4.62
CA GLY A 377 13.91 1.21 -3.52
C GLY A 377 13.40 -0.05 -2.86
N ILE A 378 13.29 -0.02 -1.52
CA ILE A 378 12.84 -1.18 -0.73
C ILE A 378 11.37 -1.57 -0.98
N LEU A 379 10.57 -0.69 -1.60
CA LEU A 379 9.18 -0.97 -1.93
C LEU A 379 9.02 -1.76 -3.24
N GLN A 380 10.08 -1.90 -4.03
CA GLN A 380 10.03 -2.65 -5.29
C GLN A 380 9.63 -4.11 -5.05
N GLY A 381 8.62 -4.58 -5.79
CA GLY A 381 8.13 -5.96 -5.70
C GLY A 381 7.10 -6.20 -4.59
N LEU A 382 6.81 -5.20 -3.74
CA LEU A 382 5.95 -5.36 -2.57
C LEU A 382 4.45 -5.10 -2.82
N ALA A 383 3.99 -5.01 -4.08
CA ALA A 383 2.56 -4.78 -4.37
C ALA A 383 1.62 -5.80 -3.69
N SER A 384 2.01 -7.08 -3.63
CA SER A 384 1.22 -8.11 -2.93
C SER A 384 1.09 -7.83 -1.43
N THR A 385 2.10 -7.24 -0.80
CA THR A 385 2.06 -6.87 0.62
C THR A 385 1.07 -5.73 0.86
N PHE A 386 1.05 -4.72 -0.02
CA PHE A 386 0.05 -3.65 0.04
C PHE A 386 -1.38 -4.19 -0.15
N ILE A 387 -1.57 -5.15 -1.05
CA ILE A 387 -2.87 -5.83 -1.23
C ILE A 387 -3.26 -6.63 0.01
N ILE A 388 -2.32 -7.35 0.64
CA ILE A 388 -2.58 -8.05 1.91
C ILE A 388 -2.99 -7.06 2.99
N ALA A 389 -2.26 -5.96 3.14
CA ALA A 389 -2.55 -4.93 4.12
C ALA A 389 -3.94 -4.31 3.90
N GLY A 390 -4.26 -3.95 2.65
CA GLY A 390 -5.55 -3.40 2.27
C GLY A 390 -6.71 -4.35 2.54
N ASN A 391 -6.59 -5.63 2.14
CA ASN A 391 -7.60 -6.64 2.42
C ASN A 391 -7.76 -6.94 3.92
N THR A 392 -6.67 -6.90 4.69
CA THR A 392 -6.69 -7.24 6.13
C THR A 392 -7.36 -6.14 6.95
N TYR A 393 -7.15 -4.88 6.59
CA TYR A 393 -7.57 -3.74 7.38
C TYR A 393 -8.65 -2.88 6.71
N GLY A 394 -9.17 -3.30 5.56
CA GLY A 394 -10.16 -2.54 4.80
C GLY A 394 -9.62 -1.19 4.38
N ILE A 395 -8.46 -1.15 3.74
CA ILE A 395 -7.84 0.09 3.27
C ILE A 395 -7.53 0.00 1.78
N ASN A 396 -7.81 1.08 1.05
CA ASN A 396 -7.45 1.27 -0.34
C ASN A 396 -5.93 1.12 -0.55
N GLU A 397 -5.54 0.19 -1.41
CA GLU A 397 -4.15 -0.22 -1.60
C GLU A 397 -3.32 0.85 -2.28
N LEU A 398 -3.90 1.59 -3.25
CA LEU A 398 -3.21 2.68 -3.92
C LEU A 398 -2.99 3.87 -2.99
N TYR A 399 -3.92 4.14 -2.09
CA TYR A 399 -3.71 5.09 -1.01
C TYR A 399 -2.54 4.66 -0.10
N LEU A 400 -2.48 3.40 0.31
CA LEU A 400 -1.37 2.88 1.11
C LEU A 400 -0.02 3.00 0.37
N ILE A 401 0.01 2.68 -0.93
CA ILE A 401 1.20 2.82 -1.77
C ILE A 401 1.60 4.30 -1.90
N SER A 402 0.63 5.19 -2.15
CA SER A 402 0.85 6.63 -2.26
C SER A 402 1.49 7.20 -0.99
N HIS A 403 0.93 6.87 0.17
CA HIS A 403 1.49 7.27 1.46
C HIS A 403 2.89 6.69 1.67
N ALA A 404 3.08 5.40 1.43
CA ALA A 404 4.40 4.80 1.61
C ALA A 404 5.44 5.45 0.69
N LEU A 405 5.11 5.74 -0.58
CA LEU A 405 6.03 6.42 -1.50
C LEU A 405 6.39 7.83 -1.02
N LEU A 406 5.44 8.59 -0.49
CA LEU A 406 5.67 9.93 0.04
C LEU A 406 6.57 9.88 1.28
N GLU A 407 6.15 9.13 2.31
CA GLU A 407 6.80 9.07 3.62
C GLU A 407 8.22 8.49 3.55
N THR A 408 8.46 7.60 2.59
CA THR A 408 9.75 6.94 2.45
C THR A 408 10.66 7.57 1.40
N GLY A 409 10.24 8.65 0.73
CA GLY A 409 10.99 9.22 -0.39
C GLY A 409 11.23 8.18 -1.48
N ASN A 410 10.16 7.55 -1.99
CA ASN A 410 10.21 6.44 -2.95
C ASN A 410 10.99 5.21 -2.46
N GLY A 411 10.85 4.84 -1.19
CA GLY A 411 11.45 3.64 -0.60
C GLY A 411 12.94 3.76 -0.27
N THR A 412 13.46 4.98 -0.14
CA THR A 412 14.90 5.25 0.05
C THR A 412 15.27 5.89 1.38
N SER A 413 14.29 6.38 2.15
CA SER A 413 14.54 6.99 3.46
C SER A 413 15.23 6.03 4.43
N GLN A 414 15.95 6.59 5.40
CA GLN A 414 16.65 5.80 6.42
C GLN A 414 15.68 4.93 7.24
N LEU A 415 14.52 5.46 7.62
CA LEU A 415 13.48 4.71 8.35
C LEU A 415 12.91 3.55 7.52
N ALA A 416 12.75 3.75 6.20
CA ALA A 416 12.24 2.72 5.30
C ALA A 416 13.27 1.63 5.00
N THR A 417 14.55 2.00 4.88
CA THR A 417 15.64 1.07 4.51
C THR A 417 16.22 0.32 5.70
N GLY A 418 15.90 0.76 6.92
CA GLY A 418 16.09 0.01 8.15
C GLY A 418 17.01 0.71 9.14
N VAL A 419 16.65 0.65 10.43
CA VAL A 419 17.44 1.19 11.55
C VAL A 419 17.69 0.09 12.56
N GLN A 420 18.89 0.01 13.15
CA GLN A 420 19.13 -0.94 14.24
C GLN A 420 18.65 -0.39 15.59
N ILE A 421 17.81 -1.14 16.28
CA ILE A 421 17.38 -0.90 17.66
C ILE A 421 17.55 -2.21 18.43
N ASN A 422 18.29 -2.19 19.54
CA ASN A 422 18.52 -3.34 20.42
C ASN A 422 18.92 -4.63 19.69
N GLY A 423 19.83 -4.52 18.71
CA GLY A 423 20.34 -5.66 17.93
C GLY A 423 19.39 -6.21 16.86
N LYS A 424 18.24 -5.57 16.62
CA LYS A 424 17.32 -5.92 15.52
C LYS A 424 17.20 -4.76 14.54
N THR A 425 17.19 -5.06 13.25
CA THR A 425 16.83 -4.08 12.22
C THR A 425 15.31 -3.92 12.20
N VAL A 426 14.85 -2.68 12.20
CA VAL A 426 13.42 -2.32 12.15
C VAL A 426 13.16 -1.40 10.98
N TYR A 427 11.93 -1.44 10.47
CA TYR A 427 11.52 -0.72 9.27
C TYR A 427 10.27 0.10 9.55
N ASN A 428 10.13 1.26 8.91
CA ASN A 428 8.95 2.10 9.04
C ASN A 428 8.62 2.73 7.68
N MET A 429 7.45 2.37 7.12
CA MET A 429 7.05 2.74 5.76
C MET A 429 6.13 3.97 5.72
N TYR A 430 5.72 4.49 6.87
CA TYR A 430 4.69 5.54 6.95
C TYR A 430 5.06 6.67 7.91
N GLY A 431 6.33 6.74 8.34
CA GLY A 431 6.78 7.75 9.29
C GLY A 431 6.09 7.69 10.67
N ILE A 432 5.46 6.57 11.03
CA ILE A 432 4.66 6.48 12.25
C ILE A 432 5.55 6.60 13.48
N GLY A 433 5.17 7.51 14.39
CA GLY A 433 5.94 7.79 15.59
C GLY A 433 7.21 8.62 15.36
N ALA A 434 7.38 9.22 14.17
CA ALA A 434 8.46 10.16 13.88
C ALA A 434 8.04 11.59 14.24
N TYR A 435 8.80 12.25 15.12
CA TYR A 435 8.57 13.65 15.52
C TYR A 435 9.65 14.57 14.95
N ASP A 436 9.33 15.82 14.62
CA ASP A 436 10.20 16.77 13.89
C ASP A 436 11.68 16.79 14.35
N ASP A 437 11.95 16.84 15.66
CA ASP A 437 13.32 16.91 16.19
C ASP A 437 14.00 15.55 16.43
N SER A 438 13.27 14.44 16.27
CA SER A 438 13.76 13.09 16.59
C SER A 438 13.27 12.00 15.62
N ALA A 439 12.91 12.39 14.40
CA ALA A 439 12.11 11.58 13.48
C ALA A 439 12.64 10.15 13.29
N VAL A 440 13.95 10.00 13.06
CA VAL A 440 14.58 8.69 12.84
C VAL A 440 14.60 7.83 14.11
N SER A 441 15.02 8.39 15.25
CA SER A 441 15.15 7.61 16.49
C SER A 441 13.78 7.24 17.07
N SER A 442 12.85 8.19 17.12
CA SER A 442 11.49 7.98 17.60
C SER A 442 10.71 7.01 16.70
N GLY A 443 10.76 7.19 15.38
CA GLY A 443 10.11 6.31 14.41
C GLY A 443 10.68 4.89 14.40
N ALA A 444 12.00 4.73 14.60
CA ALA A 444 12.62 3.40 14.72
C ALA A 444 12.27 2.72 16.05
N GLN A 445 12.26 3.46 17.17
CA GLN A 445 11.87 2.89 18.46
C GLN A 445 10.40 2.45 18.45
N PHE A 446 9.51 3.22 17.81
CA PHE A 446 8.13 2.82 17.58
C PHE A 446 8.06 1.50 16.80
N ALA A 447 8.77 1.42 15.66
CA ALA A 447 8.81 0.23 14.81
C ALA A 447 9.33 -1.01 15.57
N TYR A 448 10.32 -0.85 16.44
CA TYR A 448 10.79 -1.93 17.32
C TYR A 448 9.71 -2.43 18.26
N ASN A 449 9.01 -1.52 18.94
CA ASN A 449 7.95 -1.86 19.88
C ASN A 449 6.75 -2.51 19.18
N ALA A 450 6.47 -2.11 17.93
CA ALA A 450 5.42 -2.66 17.09
C ALA A 450 5.81 -3.98 16.38
N GLY A 451 7.07 -4.42 16.51
CA GLY A 451 7.54 -5.68 15.92
C GLY A 451 7.80 -5.63 14.41
N TRP A 452 8.08 -4.46 13.84
CA TRP A 452 8.28 -4.25 12.40
C TRP A 452 9.70 -4.60 11.96
N PHE A 453 10.04 -5.88 12.09
CA PHE A 453 11.38 -6.41 11.79
C PHE A 453 11.60 -6.77 10.32
N THR A 454 10.60 -6.58 9.45
CA THR A 454 10.73 -6.70 7.99
C THR A 454 10.00 -5.55 7.30
N PRO A 455 10.35 -5.21 6.04
CA PRO A 455 9.60 -4.26 5.23
C PRO A 455 8.10 -4.57 5.16
N GLU A 456 7.75 -5.85 5.03
CA GLU A 456 6.37 -6.30 4.91
C GLU A 456 5.60 -6.15 6.23
N ALA A 457 6.24 -6.48 7.35
CA ALA A 457 5.66 -6.25 8.67
C ALA A 457 5.41 -4.76 8.93
N ALA A 458 6.30 -3.88 8.46
CA ALA A 458 6.12 -2.43 8.54
C ALA A 458 4.97 -1.92 7.65
N ILE A 459 4.79 -2.48 6.43
CA ILE A 459 3.66 -2.16 5.55
C ILE A 459 2.33 -2.55 6.23
N ILE A 460 2.23 -3.81 6.67
CA ILE A 460 1.01 -4.36 7.25
C ILE A 460 0.68 -3.68 8.59
N GLY A 461 1.67 -3.51 9.47
CA GLY A 461 1.47 -2.87 10.77
C GLY A 461 1.19 -1.37 10.67
N GLY A 462 1.79 -0.69 9.71
CA GLY A 462 1.47 0.72 9.45
C GLY A 462 0.06 0.91 8.90
N ALA A 463 -0.38 0.02 8.00
CA ALA A 463 -1.77 0.00 7.55
C ALA A 463 -2.75 -0.22 8.72
N GLN A 464 -2.46 -1.16 9.64
CA GLN A 464 -3.27 -1.35 10.85
C GLN A 464 -3.42 -0.07 11.67
N PHE A 465 -2.34 0.67 11.85
CA PHE A 465 -2.34 1.94 12.58
C PHE A 465 -3.24 2.98 11.91
N ILE A 466 -3.14 3.12 10.58
CA ILE A 466 -3.99 4.03 9.80
C ILE A 466 -5.47 3.61 9.86
N ALA A 467 -5.77 2.32 9.70
CA ALA A 467 -7.15 1.82 9.79
C ALA A 467 -7.77 2.10 11.15
N ASN A 468 -7.10 1.70 12.22
CA ASN A 468 -7.62 1.88 13.58
C ASN A 468 -7.74 3.35 13.97
N GLY A 469 -6.83 4.19 13.48
CA GLY A 469 -6.81 5.62 13.77
C GLY A 469 -7.87 6.41 13.00
N TYR A 470 -8.26 6.00 11.78
CA TYR A 470 -9.11 6.85 10.92
C TYR A 470 -10.21 6.07 10.19
N ILE A 471 -9.84 5.03 9.45
CA ILE A 471 -10.80 4.32 8.59
C ILE A 471 -11.92 3.66 9.42
N ASN A 472 -11.56 2.94 10.48
CA ASN A 472 -12.48 2.21 11.34
C ASN A 472 -13.39 3.10 12.19
N VAL A 473 -13.07 4.40 12.31
CA VAL A 473 -13.90 5.39 13.00
C VAL A 473 -14.74 6.25 12.03
N GLY A 474 -14.81 5.84 10.76
CA GLY A 474 -15.64 6.47 9.74
C GLY A 474 -14.99 7.67 9.04
N GLN A 475 -13.71 7.94 9.26
CA GLN A 475 -12.94 8.95 8.53
C GLN A 475 -12.22 8.32 7.34
N ASP A 476 -13.01 7.73 6.44
CA ASP A 476 -12.57 6.91 5.33
C ASP A 476 -12.49 7.65 3.99
N THR A 477 -12.32 8.98 4.03
CA THR A 477 -11.87 9.79 2.88
C THR A 477 -10.85 10.80 3.38
N LEU A 478 -9.94 11.27 2.50
CA LEU A 478 -8.99 12.33 2.87
C LEU A 478 -9.72 13.58 3.38
N TYR A 479 -10.87 13.88 2.78
CA TYR A 479 -11.75 14.95 3.23
C TYR A 479 -12.22 14.76 4.68
N LYS A 480 -12.74 13.58 5.03
CA LYS A 480 -13.20 13.29 6.40
C LYS A 480 -12.04 13.23 7.39
N MET A 481 -10.86 12.75 6.99
CA MET A 481 -9.65 12.80 7.81
C MET A 481 -9.27 14.25 8.14
N ARG A 482 -9.38 15.17 7.18
CA ARG A 482 -9.08 16.59 7.40
C ARG A 482 -10.17 17.31 8.20
N TRP A 483 -11.44 17.15 7.83
CA TRP A 483 -12.51 18.03 8.31
C TRP A 483 -13.38 17.41 9.41
N ASN A 484 -13.47 16.08 9.45
CA ASN A 484 -14.33 15.29 10.33
C ASN A 484 -15.74 15.89 10.54
N PRO A 485 -16.57 15.98 9.47
CA PRO A 485 -17.88 16.60 9.58
C PRO A 485 -18.81 15.84 10.55
N SER A 486 -18.72 14.51 10.62
CA SER A 486 -19.51 13.69 11.55
C SER A 486 -19.33 14.12 13.01
N SER A 487 -18.08 14.33 13.45
CA SER A 487 -17.81 14.80 14.81
C SER A 487 -18.27 16.24 15.03
N ALA A 488 -18.08 17.11 14.04
CA ALA A 488 -18.52 18.50 14.11
C ALA A 488 -20.04 18.61 14.31
N VAL A 489 -20.82 17.80 13.57
CA VAL A 489 -22.29 17.73 13.70
C VAL A 489 -22.70 17.14 15.05
N THR A 490 -22.08 16.03 15.45
CA THR A 490 -22.46 15.31 16.68
C THR A 490 -22.15 16.10 17.94
N ASN A 491 -20.98 16.73 17.98
CA ASN A 491 -20.43 17.34 19.20
C ASN A 491 -20.51 18.87 19.22
N GLY A 492 -20.76 19.51 18.07
CA GLY A 492 -20.74 20.97 17.93
C GLY A 492 -19.33 21.59 17.94
N TYR A 493 -18.28 20.79 17.86
CA TYR A 493 -16.88 21.23 17.75
C TYR A 493 -16.05 20.31 16.85
N ALA A 494 -15.03 20.86 16.20
CA ALA A 494 -14.10 20.10 15.38
C ALA A 494 -13.17 19.25 16.27
N SER A 495 -12.98 17.97 15.92
CA SER A 495 -12.08 17.09 16.64
C SER A 495 -11.49 16.02 15.72
N HIS A 496 -10.40 15.41 16.18
CA HIS A 496 -9.81 14.23 15.53
C HIS A 496 -9.49 14.46 14.03
N GLN A 497 -8.87 15.61 13.75
CA GLN A 497 -8.44 15.99 12.41
C GLN A 497 -7.00 15.57 12.20
N TYR A 498 -6.71 15.00 11.04
CA TYR A 498 -5.38 14.49 10.70
C TYR A 498 -4.33 15.61 10.61
N ALA A 499 -4.73 16.79 10.15
CA ALA A 499 -3.83 17.92 9.92
C ALA A 499 -4.51 19.26 10.19
N SER A 500 -3.70 20.27 10.54
CA SER A 500 -4.16 21.66 10.69
C SER A 500 -4.20 22.42 9.36
N ASP A 501 -3.35 22.06 8.38
CA ASP A 501 -3.32 22.67 7.05
C ASP A 501 -4.67 22.49 6.33
N ILE A 502 -5.36 23.59 6.01
CA ILE A 502 -6.63 23.59 5.27
C ILE A 502 -6.52 22.91 3.90
N GLY A 503 -5.33 22.94 3.27
CA GLY A 503 -5.08 22.35 1.97
C GLY A 503 -4.61 20.90 2.02
N TRP A 504 -4.48 20.29 3.22
CA TRP A 504 -3.82 18.99 3.39
C TRP A 504 -4.40 17.90 2.48
N ALA A 505 -5.72 17.74 2.45
CA ALA A 505 -6.38 16.70 1.66
C ALA A 505 -6.12 16.88 0.15
N ASN A 506 -6.27 18.12 -0.34
CA ASN A 506 -6.00 18.48 -1.74
C ASN A 506 -4.53 18.25 -2.13
N LYS A 507 -3.58 18.52 -1.23
CA LYS A 507 -2.15 18.30 -1.49
C LYS A 507 -1.81 16.81 -1.69
N GLN A 508 -2.61 15.87 -1.17
CA GLN A 508 -2.37 14.42 -1.31
C GLN A 508 -2.85 13.84 -2.65
N VAL A 509 -3.85 14.45 -3.30
CA VAL A 509 -4.59 13.79 -4.38
C VAL A 509 -3.80 13.61 -5.67
N ASN A 510 -2.83 14.47 -5.95
CA ASN A 510 -2.01 14.40 -7.16
C ASN A 510 -1.25 13.08 -7.25
N GLN A 511 -0.65 12.64 -6.13
CA GLN A 511 0.09 11.39 -6.11
C GLN A 511 -0.85 10.20 -6.31
N ILE A 512 -2.02 10.20 -5.66
CA ILE A 512 -3.03 9.16 -5.82
C ILE A 512 -3.51 9.09 -7.29
N TYR A 513 -3.87 10.23 -7.89
CA TYR A 513 -4.25 10.32 -9.30
C TYR A 513 -3.17 9.74 -10.22
N ASN A 514 -1.91 10.13 -10.00
CA ASN A 514 -0.79 9.64 -10.79
C ASN A 514 -0.68 8.12 -10.71
N LEU A 515 -0.87 7.52 -9.53
CA LEU A 515 -0.85 6.06 -9.38
C LEU A 515 -2.00 5.39 -10.14
N TYR A 516 -3.22 5.90 -10.02
CA TYR A 516 -4.36 5.39 -10.79
C TYR A 516 -4.15 5.52 -12.30
N SER A 517 -3.52 6.59 -12.78
CA SER A 517 -3.22 6.81 -14.20
C SER A 517 -2.20 5.83 -14.80
N LEU A 518 -1.41 5.18 -13.94
CA LEU A 518 -0.39 4.21 -14.36
C LEU A 518 -0.96 2.80 -14.55
N ILE A 519 -2.17 2.52 -14.04
CA ILE A 519 -2.77 1.19 -14.05
C ILE A 519 -4.11 1.19 -14.78
N ASN A 520 -4.48 0.06 -15.38
CA ASN A 520 -5.71 -0.03 -16.19
C ASN A 520 -6.86 -0.72 -15.46
N SER A 521 -6.55 -1.60 -14.48
CA SER A 521 -7.57 -2.30 -13.70
C SER A 521 -7.68 -1.68 -12.32
N TYR A 522 -8.77 -0.94 -12.10
CA TYR A 522 -9.06 -0.35 -10.79
C TYR A 522 -10.54 -0.07 -10.57
N LYS A 523 -10.89 0.12 -9.30
CA LYS A 523 -12.17 0.67 -8.84
C LYS A 523 -11.93 1.98 -8.10
N ILE A 524 -12.77 2.98 -8.39
CA ILE A 524 -12.86 4.23 -7.62
C ILE A 524 -14.28 4.32 -7.08
N ILE A 525 -14.39 4.48 -5.76
CA ILE A 525 -15.63 4.91 -5.11
C ILE A 525 -15.34 6.28 -4.50
N GLN A 526 -16.15 7.27 -4.80
CA GLN A 526 -16.10 8.60 -4.20
C GLN A 526 -17.30 8.79 -3.28
N GLU A 527 -17.06 9.31 -2.09
CA GLU A 527 -18.12 9.71 -1.17
C GLU A 527 -18.02 11.22 -0.92
N ILE A 528 -18.88 11.97 -1.59
CA ILE A 528 -18.88 13.43 -1.62
C ILE A 528 -19.74 13.93 -0.45
N PRO A 529 -19.17 14.74 0.47
CA PRO A 529 -19.94 15.34 1.55
C PRO A 529 -20.92 16.36 0.97
N GLN A 530 -22.08 16.55 1.61
CA GLN A 530 -23.05 17.59 1.26
C GLN A 530 -23.41 18.43 2.48
N TYR A 531 -23.43 19.73 2.27
CA TYR A 531 -23.84 20.76 3.23
C TYR A 531 -25.12 21.43 2.74
N ASN A 532 -25.95 21.88 3.68
CA ASN A 532 -27.23 22.54 3.39
C ASN A 532 -27.09 23.95 2.79
#